data_AF-A0A4W6EF18-F1
#
_entry.id   AF-A0A4W6EF18-F1
#
_cell.length_a   1.000
_cell.length_b   1.000
_cell.length_c   1.000
_cell.angle_alpha   90.00
_cell.angle_beta   90.00
_cell.angle_gamma   90.00
#
_symmetry.space_group_name_H-M   'P 1'
#
loop_
_entity.id
_entity.type
_entity.pdbx_description
1 polymer ?
#
loop_
_entity_poly.entity_id
_entity_poly.type
_entity_poly.pdbx_seq_one_letter_code
_entity_poly.pdbx_strand_id
1 'polypeptide(L)'
;MTRFGSQTIWAGLEPVHLDTNRLEYLFESKEEELCLIKDAKAQNPHSHLAQAELCLLTLGEISHLSSRLQLWAFALDYDSLERVSEKPLFHLKLAMEQLAASQTFKCILATVLAIGNFLNGCKARGFELSYLGKLSQVRDTHSRQPLLHHVCVLLLQLYPQSSDLYSDITMCVCVCVVCVCVCVCVSVTLAFDSTSFLLSLKCDYSLVQSNLSQLEALCKASWEQLKVLDKAEEKRKGGKGDKRRGGGGDEGSLRHRLPKILKECEERLKVLRAVHRRVINRCSSYLI
;
A
#
# COMPACT_ATOMS: atom_id res chain seq x y z
N MET A 1 5.56 6.63 20.94
CA MET A 1 6.74 7.41 20.51
C MET A 1 6.62 7.61 19.01
N THR A 2 6.72 8.84 18.52
CA THR A 2 6.77 9.08 17.06
C THR A 2 8.17 8.78 16.55
N ARG A 3 8.36 8.63 15.23
CA ARG A 3 9.68 8.38 14.64
C ARG A 3 10.72 9.48 14.95
N PHE A 4 10.28 10.63 15.44
CA PHE A 4 11.12 11.75 15.86
C PHE A 4 11.34 11.84 17.38
N GLY A 5 10.77 10.93 18.16
CA GLY A 5 10.91 10.86 19.62
C GLY A 5 9.77 11.53 20.39
N SER A 6 9.76 11.34 21.71
CA SER A 6 8.79 11.96 22.62
C SER A 6 9.05 13.47 22.73
N GLN A 7 8.01 14.30 22.60
CA GLN A 7 8.02 15.77 22.80
C GLN A 7 8.64 16.65 21.71
N THR A 8 8.99 16.13 20.53
CA THR A 8 9.37 17.04 19.43
C THR A 8 8.14 17.71 18.83
N ILE A 9 8.23 18.98 18.40
CA ILE A 9 7.19 19.65 17.60
C ILE A 9 6.72 18.80 16.40
N TRP A 10 7.62 17.96 15.87
CA TRP A 10 7.39 17.03 14.76
C TRP A 10 6.45 15.87 15.10
N ALA A 11 6.24 15.56 16.38
CA ALA A 11 5.39 14.46 16.81
C ALA A 11 3.90 14.77 16.64
N GLY A 12 3.53 16.05 16.55
CA GLY A 12 2.15 16.51 16.35
C GLY A 12 1.87 17.05 14.95
N LEU A 13 2.84 16.99 14.02
CA LEU A 13 2.62 17.45 12.65
C LEU A 13 1.89 16.38 11.85
N GLU A 14 0.82 16.79 11.19
CA GLU A 14 0.11 15.95 10.24
C GLU A 14 0.94 15.75 8.95
N PRO A 15 0.78 14.62 8.26
CA PRO A 15 1.37 14.42 6.95
C PRO A 15 0.85 15.51 5.99
N VAL A 16 1.76 16.17 5.28
CA VAL A 16 1.42 17.25 4.34
C VAL A 16 1.66 16.75 2.93
N HIS A 17 0.62 16.79 2.10
CA HIS A 17 0.76 16.49 0.68
C HIS A 17 1.54 17.63 0.00
N LEU A 18 2.83 17.41 -0.20
CA LEU A 18 3.73 18.35 -0.87
C LEU A 18 3.78 18.04 -2.37
N ASP A 19 3.32 18.98 -3.19
CA ASP A 19 3.48 18.90 -4.64
C ASP A 19 4.93 19.22 -5.01
N THR A 20 5.71 18.18 -5.26
CA THR A 20 7.15 18.28 -5.56
C THR A 20 7.42 19.09 -6.82
N ASN A 21 6.52 19.04 -7.82
CA ASN A 21 6.68 19.79 -9.07
C ASN A 21 6.46 21.28 -8.83
N ARG A 22 5.48 21.64 -8.00
CA ARG A 22 5.26 23.03 -7.59
C ARG A 22 6.38 23.56 -6.71
N LEU A 23 6.98 22.71 -5.87
CA LEU A 23 8.15 23.06 -5.07
C LEU A 23 9.37 23.31 -5.97
N GLU A 24 9.67 22.40 -6.88
CA GLU A 24 10.76 22.57 -7.85
C GLU A 24 10.55 23.84 -8.67
N TYR A 25 9.36 24.05 -9.23
CA TYR A 25 9.03 25.29 -9.95
C TYR A 25 9.18 26.53 -9.08
N LEU A 26 8.70 26.51 -7.83
CA LEU A 26 8.80 27.65 -6.90
C LEU A 26 10.25 28.03 -6.62
N PHE A 27 11.18 27.07 -6.57
CA PHE A 27 12.58 27.36 -6.28
C PHE A 27 13.40 27.66 -7.54
N GLU A 28 13.17 26.97 -8.65
CA GLU A 28 13.81 27.26 -9.94
C GLU A 28 13.41 28.65 -10.45
N SER A 29 12.13 29.05 -10.31
CA SER A 29 11.64 30.35 -10.78
C SER A 29 12.01 31.54 -9.90
N LYS A 30 12.41 31.31 -8.64
CA LYS A 30 12.62 32.39 -7.65
C LYS A 30 14.05 32.57 -7.17
N GLU A 31 15.01 31.80 -7.67
CA GLU A 31 16.44 32.07 -7.39
C GLU A 31 16.85 33.47 -7.86
N GLU A 32 16.35 33.91 -9.02
CA GLU A 32 16.58 35.26 -9.55
C GLU A 32 15.88 36.33 -8.70
N GLU A 33 14.62 36.12 -8.30
CA GLU A 33 13.88 37.03 -7.40
C GLU A 33 14.57 37.16 -6.03
N LEU A 34 15.08 36.06 -5.48
CA LEU A 34 15.83 36.07 -4.22
C LEU A 34 17.12 36.88 -4.31
N CYS A 35 17.79 36.86 -5.47
CA CYS A 35 18.97 37.67 -5.71
C CYS A 35 18.60 39.16 -5.71
N LEU A 36 17.54 39.53 -6.45
CA LEU A 36 17.04 40.91 -6.52
C LEU A 36 16.62 41.46 -5.15
N ILE A 37 15.92 40.66 -4.34
CA ILE A 37 15.49 41.08 -3.00
C ILE A 37 16.70 41.28 -2.07
N LYS A 38 17.71 40.41 -2.17
CA LYS A 38 18.96 40.55 -1.39
C LYS A 38 19.73 41.81 -1.78
N ASP A 39 19.84 42.10 -3.08
CA ASP A 39 20.51 43.28 -3.59
C ASP A 39 19.78 44.57 -3.21
N ALA A 40 18.44 44.59 -3.32
CA ALA A 40 17.62 45.72 -2.91
C ALA A 40 17.76 46.03 -1.41
N LYS A 41 17.81 44.98 -0.58
CA LYS A 41 18.02 45.10 0.88
C LYS A 41 19.46 45.50 1.25
N ALA A 42 20.45 45.09 0.46
CA ALA A 42 21.83 45.51 0.65
C ALA A 42 22.05 46.99 0.27
N GLN A 43 21.36 47.46 -0.77
CA GLN A 43 21.43 48.87 -1.20
C GLN A 43 20.66 49.80 -0.25
N ASN A 44 19.56 49.34 0.34
CA ASN A 44 18.75 50.14 1.26
C ASN A 44 18.43 49.37 2.56
N PRO A 45 19.32 49.36 3.56
CA PRO A 45 19.14 48.57 4.79
C PRO A 45 17.92 48.96 5.64
N HIS A 46 17.40 50.18 5.46
CA HIS A 46 16.27 50.72 6.20
C HIS A 46 14.92 50.57 5.46
N SER A 47 14.90 50.02 4.25
CA SER A 47 13.64 49.81 3.53
C SER A 47 12.91 48.59 4.10
N HIS A 48 11.59 48.74 4.29
CA HIS A 48 10.74 47.64 4.69
C HIS A 48 10.34 46.82 3.47
N LEU A 49 10.66 45.53 3.49
CA LEU A 49 10.19 44.58 2.49
C LEU A 49 8.73 44.22 2.73
N ALA A 50 7.99 43.95 1.65
CA ALA A 50 6.64 43.43 1.72
C ALA A 50 6.63 42.02 2.33
N GLN A 51 5.48 41.60 2.86
CA GLN A 51 5.35 40.30 3.53
C GLN A 51 5.75 39.12 2.63
N ALA A 52 5.47 39.19 1.33
CA ALA A 52 5.84 38.16 0.36
C ALA A 52 7.37 38.08 0.16
N GLU A 53 8.05 39.22 0.08
CA GLU A 53 9.50 39.32 -0.07
C GLU A 53 10.22 38.85 1.20
N LEU A 54 9.69 39.21 2.37
CA LEU A 54 10.19 38.72 3.66
C LEU A 54 10.08 37.20 3.75
N CYS A 55 8.91 36.64 3.37
CA CYS A 55 8.70 35.20 3.34
C CYS A 55 9.69 34.49 2.40
N LEU A 56 9.86 35.01 1.18
CA LEU A 56 10.84 34.46 0.23
C LEU A 56 12.26 34.54 0.78
N LEU A 57 12.69 35.67 1.34
CA LEU A 57 14.02 35.78 1.97
C LEU A 57 14.21 34.75 3.08
N THR A 58 13.25 34.63 3.99
CA THR A 58 13.32 33.65 5.09
C THR A 58 13.42 32.21 4.56
N LEU A 59 12.67 31.88 3.51
CA LEU A 59 12.76 30.56 2.87
C LEU A 59 14.09 30.37 2.13
N GLY A 60 14.61 31.39 1.47
CA GLY A 60 15.87 31.38 0.71
C GLY A 60 17.13 31.37 1.58
N GLU A 61 17.02 31.70 2.87
CA GLU A 61 18.10 31.50 3.85
C GLU A 61 18.30 30.01 4.20
N ILE A 62 17.28 29.18 3.99
CA ILE A 62 17.35 27.76 4.25
C ILE A 62 18.07 27.07 3.09
N SER A 63 19.30 26.63 3.34
CA SER A 63 20.10 25.89 2.34
C SER A 63 19.41 24.60 1.92
N HIS A 64 19.30 24.38 0.61
CA HIS A 64 18.73 23.17 0.01
C HIS A 64 17.33 22.85 0.57
N LEU A 65 16.49 23.88 0.68
CA LEU A 65 15.14 23.78 1.23
C LEU A 65 14.31 22.69 0.50
N SER A 66 14.39 22.61 -0.82
CA SER A 66 13.70 21.56 -1.61
C SER A 66 14.07 20.14 -1.14
N SER A 67 15.37 19.81 -1.08
CA SER A 67 15.86 18.52 -0.59
C SER A 67 15.41 18.21 0.85
N ARG A 68 15.39 19.23 1.73
CA ARG A 68 14.92 19.07 3.13
C ARG A 68 13.42 18.80 3.19
N LEU A 69 12.61 19.53 2.41
CA LEU A 69 11.16 19.35 2.35
C LEU A 69 10.80 17.98 1.77
N GLN A 70 11.48 17.53 0.71
CA GLN A 70 11.26 16.20 0.13
C GLN A 70 11.58 15.08 1.14
N LEU A 71 12.70 15.19 1.87
CA LEU A 71 13.05 14.26 2.94
C LEU A 71 12.02 14.24 4.07
N TRP A 72 11.48 15.40 4.44
CA TRP A 72 10.44 15.50 5.46
C TRP A 72 9.13 14.91 5.00
N ALA A 73 8.69 15.22 3.78
CA ALA A 73 7.50 14.64 3.15
C ALA A 73 7.58 13.12 3.16
N PHE A 74 8.67 12.57 2.60
CA PHE A 74 8.90 11.14 2.55
C PHE A 74 8.83 10.51 3.93
N ALA A 75 9.53 11.09 4.90
CA ALA A 75 9.53 10.55 6.23
C ALA A 75 8.08 10.53 6.78
N LEU A 76 7.30 11.62 6.60
CA LEU A 76 5.94 11.82 7.14
C LEU A 76 4.95 10.84 6.53
N ASP A 77 5.06 10.60 5.23
CA ASP A 77 4.15 9.76 4.47
C ASP A 77 4.52 8.28 4.52
N TYR A 78 5.81 7.97 4.76
CA TYR A 78 6.34 6.79 5.43
C TYR A 78 5.36 5.63 5.64
N ASP A 79 4.86 5.64 6.88
CA ASP A 79 3.99 4.63 7.46
C ASP A 79 2.64 4.53 6.73
N SER A 80 2.14 5.61 6.15
CA SER A 80 0.90 5.61 5.38
C SER A 80 1.09 4.87 4.06
N LEU A 81 2.18 5.17 3.34
CA LEU A 81 2.53 4.51 2.08
C LEU A 81 2.78 3.01 2.29
N GLU A 82 3.44 2.64 3.38
CA GLU A 82 3.68 1.24 3.74
C GLU A 82 2.35 0.52 4.04
N ARG A 83 1.47 1.10 4.87
CA ARG A 83 0.19 0.49 5.26
C ARG A 83 -0.74 0.20 4.09
N VAL A 84 -0.74 1.04 3.06
CA VAL A 84 -1.51 0.82 1.82
C VAL A 84 -1.12 -0.49 1.15
N SER A 85 0.14 -0.91 1.30
CA SER A 85 0.64 -2.17 0.73
C SER A 85 0.58 -3.34 1.71
N GLU A 86 0.72 -3.10 3.02
CA GLU A 86 0.68 -4.13 4.06
C GLU A 86 -0.72 -4.75 4.22
N LYS A 87 -1.77 -3.92 4.32
CA LYS A 87 -3.14 -4.40 4.59
C LYS A 87 -3.62 -5.43 3.57
N PRO A 88 -3.54 -5.18 2.24
CA PRO A 88 -3.98 -6.17 1.24
C PRO A 88 -3.24 -7.50 1.33
N LEU A 89 -1.95 -7.48 1.67
CA LEU A 89 -1.14 -8.68 1.83
C LEU A 89 -1.51 -9.49 3.06
N PHE A 90 -1.75 -8.81 4.18
CA PHE A 90 -2.23 -9.44 5.41
C PHE A 90 -3.59 -10.11 5.19
N HIS A 91 -4.54 -9.39 4.57
CA HIS A 91 -5.86 -9.92 4.27
C HIS A 91 -5.80 -11.10 3.29
N LEU A 92 -4.94 -11.03 2.26
CA LEU A 92 -4.75 -12.17 1.34
C LEU A 92 -4.25 -13.41 2.07
N LYS A 93 -3.22 -13.25 2.90
CA LYS A 93 -2.66 -14.35 3.69
C LYS A 93 -3.75 -15.00 4.56
N LEU A 94 -4.51 -14.20 5.29
CA LEU A 94 -5.55 -14.70 6.19
C LEU A 94 -6.69 -15.39 5.43
N ALA A 95 -7.13 -14.79 4.32
CA ALA A 95 -8.13 -15.38 3.43
C ALA A 95 -7.71 -16.77 2.94
N MET A 96 -6.45 -16.93 2.54
CA MET A 96 -5.92 -18.22 2.14
C MET A 96 -5.87 -19.25 3.27
N GLU A 97 -5.45 -18.83 4.47
CA GLU A 97 -5.40 -19.71 5.65
C GLU A 97 -6.81 -20.18 6.04
N GLN A 98 -7.81 -19.30 5.95
CA GLN A 98 -9.21 -19.64 6.19
C GLN A 98 -9.78 -20.60 5.14
N LEU A 99 -9.51 -20.36 3.84
CA LEU A 99 -9.91 -21.26 2.77
C LEU A 99 -9.32 -22.66 2.93
N ALA A 100 -8.04 -22.75 3.34
CA ALA A 100 -7.36 -24.01 3.58
C ALA A 100 -7.91 -24.77 4.80
N ALA A 101 -8.31 -24.03 5.85
CA ALA A 101 -8.88 -24.60 7.06
C ALA A 101 -10.36 -25.00 6.91
N SER A 102 -11.11 -24.34 6.03
CA SER A 102 -12.56 -24.55 5.88
C SER A 102 -12.88 -25.97 5.39
N GLN A 103 -13.54 -26.73 6.26
CA GLN A 103 -14.03 -28.06 5.91
C GLN A 103 -15.21 -27.98 4.94
N THR A 104 -16.08 -26.98 5.13
CA THR A 104 -17.21 -26.66 4.26
C THR A 104 -16.74 -26.43 2.81
N PHE A 105 -15.67 -25.65 2.61
CA PHE A 105 -15.10 -25.43 1.28
C PHE A 105 -14.59 -26.73 0.63
N LYS A 106 -13.91 -27.58 1.39
CA LYS A 106 -13.46 -28.90 0.91
C LYS A 106 -14.62 -29.80 0.50
N CYS A 107 -15.71 -29.81 1.28
CA CYS A 107 -16.92 -30.56 0.94
C CYS A 107 -17.56 -30.05 -0.36
N ILE A 108 -17.61 -28.73 -0.58
CA ILE A 108 -18.11 -28.14 -1.84
C ILE A 108 -17.27 -28.63 -3.02
N LEU A 109 -15.95 -28.53 -2.94
CA LEU A 109 -15.06 -28.98 -4.02
C LEU A 109 -15.21 -30.49 -4.29
N ALA A 110 -15.31 -31.30 -3.24
CA ALA A 110 -15.50 -32.74 -3.37
C ALA A 110 -16.82 -33.09 -4.07
N THR A 111 -17.92 -32.41 -3.71
CA THR A 111 -19.23 -32.62 -4.34
C THR A 111 -19.21 -32.21 -5.82
N VAL A 112 -18.63 -31.06 -6.15
CA VAL A 112 -18.50 -30.61 -7.54
C VAL A 112 -17.66 -31.60 -8.35
N LEU A 113 -16.54 -32.09 -7.80
CA LEU A 113 -15.70 -33.09 -8.45
C LEU A 113 -16.45 -34.41 -8.67
N ALA A 114 -17.20 -34.88 -7.67
CA ALA A 114 -17.98 -36.11 -7.76
C ALA A 114 -19.07 -36.03 -8.83
N ILE A 115 -19.83 -34.92 -8.86
CA ILE A 115 -20.85 -34.67 -9.88
C ILE A 115 -20.19 -34.55 -11.26
N GLY A 116 -19.09 -33.80 -11.38
CA GLY A 116 -18.36 -33.66 -12.63
C GLY A 116 -17.86 -35.00 -13.18
N ASN A 117 -17.27 -35.85 -12.32
CA ASN A 117 -16.82 -37.19 -12.69
C ASN A 117 -17.99 -38.08 -13.12
N PHE A 118 -19.12 -38.01 -12.41
CA PHE A 118 -20.32 -38.77 -12.74
C PHE A 118 -20.90 -38.36 -14.10
N LEU A 119 -21.12 -37.05 -14.31
CA LEU A 119 -21.72 -36.51 -15.54
C LEU A 119 -20.83 -36.73 -16.78
N ASN A 120 -19.51 -36.66 -16.61
CA ASN A 120 -18.57 -36.82 -17.73
C ASN A 120 -18.05 -38.25 -17.89
N GLY A 121 -18.46 -39.19 -17.03
CA GLY A 121 -17.98 -40.57 -17.04
C GLY A 121 -16.46 -40.71 -16.88
N CYS A 122 -15.83 -39.76 -16.18
CA CYS A 122 -14.38 -39.69 -16.03
C CYS A 122 -13.92 -39.84 -14.56
N LYS A 123 -12.61 -39.94 -14.35
CA LYS A 123 -11.97 -40.05 -13.03
C LYS A 123 -10.93 -38.96 -12.83
N ALA A 124 -11.36 -37.71 -12.92
CA ALA A 124 -10.51 -36.58 -12.60
C ALA A 124 -10.18 -36.56 -11.10
N ARG A 125 -8.95 -36.14 -10.76
CA ARG A 125 -8.49 -35.95 -9.38
C ARG A 125 -8.75 -34.55 -8.84
N GLY A 126 -9.17 -33.64 -9.70
CA GLY A 126 -9.43 -32.23 -9.38
C GLY A 126 -9.92 -31.48 -10.61
N PHE A 127 -10.24 -30.21 -10.43
CA PHE A 127 -10.64 -29.29 -11.48
C PHE A 127 -10.08 -27.90 -11.18
N GLU A 128 -9.91 -27.07 -12.21
CA GLU A 128 -9.44 -25.70 -12.05
C GLU A 128 -10.48 -24.86 -11.29
N LEU A 129 -10.06 -24.10 -10.28
CA LEU A 129 -10.99 -23.34 -9.42
C LEU A 129 -11.87 -22.35 -10.20
N SER A 130 -11.38 -21.83 -11.33
CA SER A 130 -12.13 -20.98 -12.25
C SER A 130 -13.43 -21.64 -12.78
N TYR A 131 -13.49 -22.97 -12.79
CA TYR A 131 -14.68 -23.72 -13.19
C TYR A 131 -15.88 -23.50 -12.26
N LEU A 132 -15.66 -23.15 -10.98
CA LEU A 132 -16.77 -22.83 -10.07
C LEU A 132 -17.67 -21.71 -10.60
N GLY A 133 -17.10 -20.74 -11.34
CA GLY A 133 -17.88 -19.67 -11.99
C GLY A 133 -18.77 -20.15 -13.15
N LYS A 134 -18.53 -21.36 -13.69
CA LYS A 134 -19.31 -21.96 -14.79
C LYS A 134 -20.50 -22.78 -14.28
N LEU A 135 -20.55 -23.12 -12.99
CA LEU A 135 -21.63 -23.94 -12.41
C LEU A 135 -23.02 -23.30 -12.54
N SER A 136 -23.09 -21.96 -12.59
CA SER A 136 -24.34 -21.23 -12.81
C SER A 136 -24.78 -21.20 -14.28
N GLN A 137 -23.89 -21.56 -15.22
CA GLN A 137 -24.12 -21.48 -16.66
C GLN A 137 -24.60 -22.80 -17.23
N VAL A 138 -24.10 -23.92 -16.71
CA VAL A 138 -24.53 -25.27 -17.11
C VAL A 138 -25.92 -25.52 -16.54
N ARG A 139 -26.89 -25.89 -17.38
CA ARG A 139 -28.28 -26.15 -16.97
C ARG A 139 -28.71 -27.57 -17.28
N ASP A 140 -29.59 -28.11 -16.45
CA ASP A 140 -30.21 -29.40 -16.70
C ASP A 140 -31.23 -29.31 -17.86
N THR A 141 -31.48 -30.44 -18.52
CA THR A 141 -32.35 -30.53 -19.70
C THR A 141 -33.85 -30.46 -19.39
N HIS A 142 -34.26 -30.82 -18.17
CA HIS A 142 -35.67 -30.99 -17.82
C HIS A 142 -36.24 -29.79 -17.06
N SER A 143 -35.63 -29.40 -15.95
CA SER A 143 -36.07 -28.29 -15.10
C SER A 143 -35.40 -26.95 -15.43
N ARG A 144 -34.42 -26.93 -16.35
CA ARG A 144 -33.59 -25.77 -16.71
C ARG A 144 -32.89 -25.09 -15.52
N GLN A 145 -32.78 -25.79 -14.41
CA GLN A 145 -32.06 -25.37 -13.22
C GLN A 145 -30.56 -25.44 -13.49
N PRO A 146 -29.76 -24.50 -12.95
CA PRO A 146 -28.32 -24.52 -13.09
C PRO A 146 -27.71 -25.69 -12.30
N LEU A 147 -26.56 -26.18 -12.74
CA LEU A 147 -25.80 -27.23 -12.05
C LEU A 147 -25.48 -26.81 -10.60
N LEU A 148 -25.25 -25.51 -10.38
CA LEU A 148 -25.09 -24.92 -9.05
C LEU A 148 -26.27 -25.24 -8.12
N HIS A 149 -27.51 -25.20 -8.61
CA HIS A 149 -28.69 -25.53 -7.80
C HIS A 149 -28.63 -26.98 -7.31
N HIS A 150 -28.33 -27.92 -8.20
CA HIS A 150 -28.21 -29.34 -7.85
C HIS A 150 -27.04 -29.62 -6.90
N VAL A 151 -25.90 -28.95 -7.09
CA VAL A 151 -24.75 -29.00 -6.16
C VAL A 151 -25.18 -28.56 -4.76
N CYS A 152 -25.91 -27.45 -4.65
CA CYS A 152 -26.39 -26.93 -3.37
C CYS A 152 -27.37 -27.89 -2.67
N VAL A 153 -28.31 -28.46 -3.42
CA VAL A 153 -29.27 -29.44 -2.87
C VAL A 153 -28.55 -30.68 -2.33
N LEU A 154 -27.61 -31.23 -3.10
CA LEU A 154 -26.80 -32.37 -2.67
C LEU A 154 -25.92 -32.05 -1.46
N LEU A 155 -25.34 -30.86 -1.40
CA LEU A 155 -24.55 -30.42 -0.24
C LEU A 155 -25.38 -30.35 1.04
N LEU A 156 -26.59 -29.78 0.97
CA LEU A 156 -27.48 -29.70 2.13
C LEU A 156 -27.94 -31.10 2.60
N GLN A 157 -28.08 -32.04 1.67
CA GLN A 157 -28.44 -33.42 1.99
C GLN A 157 -27.27 -34.20 2.61
N LEU A 158 -26.05 -34.05 2.06
CA LEU A 158 -24.87 -34.81 2.48
C LEU A 158 -24.16 -34.19 3.69
N TYR A 159 -24.21 -32.86 3.82
CA TYR A 159 -23.51 -32.09 4.85
C TYR A 159 -24.45 -31.02 5.44
N PRO A 160 -25.46 -31.38 6.23
CA PRO A 160 -26.43 -30.43 6.79
C PRO A 160 -25.81 -29.36 7.71
N GLN A 161 -24.60 -29.58 8.22
CA GLN A 161 -23.81 -28.61 9.02
C GLN A 161 -23.04 -27.60 8.15
N SER A 162 -23.03 -27.76 6.82
CA SER A 162 -22.22 -26.98 5.88
C SER A 162 -22.90 -25.67 5.43
N SER A 163 -24.00 -25.28 6.07
CA SER A 163 -24.80 -24.12 5.67
C SER A 163 -24.13 -22.76 5.95
N ASP A 164 -23.04 -22.75 6.73
CA ASP A 164 -22.46 -21.52 7.29
C ASP A 164 -21.01 -21.23 6.84
N LEU A 165 -20.73 -21.39 5.54
CA LEU A 165 -19.43 -20.96 4.99
C LEU A 165 -19.21 -19.45 5.18
N TYR A 166 -20.28 -18.66 5.26
CA TYR A 166 -20.19 -17.21 5.43
C TYR A 166 -19.59 -16.83 6.80
N SER A 167 -19.97 -17.54 7.87
CA SER A 167 -19.33 -17.35 9.18
C SER A 167 -17.93 -17.96 9.26
N ASP A 168 -17.66 -19.05 8.53
CA ASP A 168 -16.30 -19.64 8.46
C ASP A 168 -15.30 -18.75 7.70
N ILE A 169 -15.80 -17.90 6.78
CA ILE A 169 -15.00 -17.17 5.79
C ILE A 169 -15.26 -15.65 5.87
N THR A 170 -15.42 -15.10 7.08
CA THR A 170 -15.72 -13.67 7.29
C THR A 170 -14.70 -12.72 6.63
N MET A 171 -13.43 -13.14 6.46
CA MET A 171 -12.38 -12.29 5.90
C MET A 171 -12.19 -12.41 4.38
N CYS A 172 -12.64 -13.50 3.72
CA CYS A 172 -12.66 -13.50 2.25
C CYS A 172 -13.82 -12.68 1.68
N VAL A 173 -14.77 -12.20 2.49
CA VAL A 173 -15.80 -11.24 2.03
C VAL A 173 -15.15 -9.91 1.63
N CYS A 174 -14.01 -9.55 2.23
CA CYS A 174 -13.21 -8.38 1.86
C CYS A 174 -12.29 -8.60 0.65
N VAL A 175 -12.06 -9.85 0.22
CA VAL A 175 -11.12 -10.24 -0.86
C VAL A 175 -11.82 -11.03 -1.99
N CYS A 176 -13.13 -11.24 -1.88
CA CYS A 176 -14.05 -11.98 -2.75
C CYS A 176 -13.51 -13.30 -3.34
N VAL A 177 -13.65 -14.38 -2.58
CA VAL A 177 -13.70 -15.75 -3.13
C VAL A 177 -14.78 -16.52 -2.38
N VAL A 178 -15.81 -16.92 -3.13
CA VAL A 178 -16.74 -18.05 -2.98
C VAL A 178 -18.17 -17.59 -3.32
N CYS A 179 -18.45 -17.56 -4.62
CA CYS A 179 -19.76 -17.36 -5.22
C CYS A 179 -20.77 -18.48 -4.86
N VAL A 180 -20.32 -19.61 -4.30
CA VAL A 180 -21.20 -20.74 -3.97
C VAL A 180 -22.07 -20.45 -2.74
N CYS A 181 -21.58 -19.72 -1.73
CA CYS A 181 -22.33 -19.52 -0.48
C CYS A 181 -23.17 -18.26 -0.39
N VAL A 182 -22.91 -17.23 -1.22
CA VAL A 182 -23.86 -16.13 -1.37
C VAL A 182 -25.17 -16.64 -1.99
N CYS A 183 -25.12 -17.64 -2.87
CA CYS A 183 -26.32 -18.32 -3.35
C CYS A 183 -27.03 -19.15 -2.25
N VAL A 184 -26.32 -19.69 -1.25
CA VAL A 184 -26.95 -20.45 -0.15
C VAL A 184 -27.78 -19.53 0.76
N CYS A 185 -27.35 -18.29 1.00
CA CYS A 185 -28.10 -17.34 1.83
C CYS A 185 -29.16 -16.52 1.05
N VAL A 186 -28.98 -16.33 -0.27
CA VAL A 186 -29.78 -15.38 -1.06
C VAL A 186 -30.74 -16.05 -2.06
N SER A 187 -30.83 -17.39 -2.09
CA SER A 187 -31.84 -18.07 -2.94
C SER A 187 -33.29 -17.85 -2.48
N VAL A 188 -33.54 -17.13 -1.38
CA VAL A 188 -34.89 -16.72 -0.98
C VAL A 188 -35.22 -15.27 -1.35
N THR A 189 -34.26 -14.40 -1.70
CA THR A 189 -34.60 -12.98 -1.94
C THR A 189 -33.67 -12.28 -2.93
N LEU A 190 -34.19 -12.12 -4.16
CA LEU A 190 -33.86 -11.11 -5.17
C LEU A 190 -32.63 -11.35 -6.06
N ALA A 191 -32.87 -11.08 -7.34
CA ALA A 191 -31.93 -11.13 -8.45
C ALA A 191 -30.67 -10.30 -8.17
N PHE A 192 -29.57 -10.99 -7.86
CA PHE A 192 -28.25 -10.37 -7.81
C PHE A 192 -27.61 -10.44 -9.20
N ASP A 193 -27.39 -9.26 -9.78
CA ASP A 193 -26.76 -9.07 -11.08
C ASP A 193 -25.33 -9.66 -11.08
N SER A 194 -25.13 -10.69 -11.92
CA SER A 194 -23.90 -11.49 -11.97
C SER A 194 -22.68 -10.71 -12.49
N THR A 195 -22.87 -9.49 -13.00
CA THR A 195 -21.82 -8.65 -13.59
C THR A 195 -21.02 -7.84 -12.57
N SER A 196 -21.64 -7.39 -11.47
CA SER A 196 -20.96 -6.52 -10.47
C SER A 196 -20.09 -7.30 -9.45
N PHE A 197 -20.36 -8.60 -9.27
CA PHE A 197 -19.70 -9.42 -8.24
C PHE A 197 -18.40 -10.09 -8.74
N LEU A 198 -18.31 -10.38 -10.05
CA LEU A 198 -17.09 -10.86 -10.71
C LEU A 198 -15.99 -9.80 -10.80
N LEU A 199 -16.32 -8.52 -10.58
CA LEU A 199 -15.38 -7.41 -10.64
C LEU A 199 -14.47 -7.32 -9.40
N SER A 200 -14.84 -7.95 -8.27
CA SER A 200 -14.03 -7.96 -7.03
C SER A 200 -12.98 -9.07 -6.99
N LEU A 201 -12.99 -10.02 -7.95
CA LEU A 201 -11.98 -11.07 -8.12
C LEU A 201 -10.64 -10.55 -8.66
N LYS A 202 -10.55 -9.26 -8.98
CA LYS A 202 -9.30 -8.54 -9.23
C LYS A 202 -9.03 -7.58 -8.08
N CYS A 203 -8.73 -8.10 -6.89
CA CYS A 203 -7.74 -7.38 -6.09
C CYS A 203 -6.47 -7.38 -6.94
N ASP A 204 -6.23 -6.27 -7.64
CA ASP A 204 -5.10 -6.13 -8.54
C ASP A 204 -3.84 -6.06 -7.67
N TYR A 205 -3.28 -7.21 -7.31
CA TYR A 205 -1.99 -7.28 -6.61
C TYR A 205 -0.85 -6.71 -7.47
N SER A 206 -1.12 -6.44 -8.76
CA SER A 206 -0.30 -5.58 -9.62
C SER A 206 -0.18 -4.14 -9.07
N LEU A 207 -1.22 -3.60 -8.44
CA LEU A 207 -1.20 -2.30 -7.76
C LEU A 207 -0.32 -2.35 -6.51
N VAL A 208 -0.38 -3.43 -5.72
CA VAL A 208 0.51 -3.60 -4.56
C VAL A 208 1.97 -3.66 -5.03
N GLN A 209 2.26 -4.38 -6.12
CA GLN A 209 3.58 -4.43 -6.73
C GLN A 209 4.03 -3.04 -7.25
N SER A 210 3.13 -2.26 -7.84
CA SER A 210 3.38 -0.88 -8.27
C SER A 210 3.72 0.02 -7.07
N ASN A 211 2.91 -0.01 -6.02
CA ASN A 211 3.10 0.78 -4.80
C ASN A 211 4.43 0.46 -4.12
N LEU A 212 4.82 -0.82 -4.05
CA LEU A 212 6.13 -1.22 -3.51
C LEU A 212 7.30 -0.70 -4.35
N SER A 213 7.14 -0.67 -5.67
CA SER A 213 8.14 -0.14 -6.60
C SER A 213 8.26 1.39 -6.47
N GLN A 214 7.15 2.09 -6.29
CA GLN A 214 7.13 3.52 -6.01
C GLN A 214 7.77 3.84 -4.66
N LEU A 215 7.45 3.08 -3.61
CA LEU A 215 8.04 3.26 -2.28
C LEU A 215 9.57 3.05 -2.31
N GLU A 216 10.05 2.09 -3.12
CA GLU A 216 11.48 1.91 -3.37
C GLU A 216 12.11 3.12 -4.07
N ALA A 217 11.46 3.66 -5.09
CA ALA A 217 11.96 4.84 -5.80
C ALA A 217 12.05 6.04 -4.85
N LEU A 218 11.05 6.25 -4.00
CA LEU A 218 11.05 7.31 -2.99
C LEU A 218 12.16 7.13 -1.94
N CYS A 219 12.40 5.90 -1.47
CA CYS A 219 13.53 5.60 -0.58
C CYS A 219 14.87 5.96 -1.24
N LYS A 220 15.07 5.57 -2.51
CA LYS A 220 16.30 5.87 -3.27
C LYS A 220 16.48 7.38 -3.45
N ALA A 221 15.43 8.08 -3.87
CA ALA A 221 15.43 9.53 -4.03
C ALA A 221 15.80 10.22 -2.71
N SER A 222 15.22 9.76 -1.58
CA SER A 222 15.51 10.30 -0.25
C SER A 222 16.99 10.16 0.13
N TRP A 223 17.62 9.02 -0.18
CA TRP A 223 19.07 8.85 0.04
C TRP A 223 19.90 9.80 -0.83
N GLU A 224 19.51 10.06 -2.07
CA GLU A 224 20.19 11.04 -2.93
C GLU A 224 20.05 12.47 -2.39
N GLN A 225 18.85 12.85 -1.92
CA GLN A 225 18.64 14.16 -1.29
C GLN A 225 19.50 14.34 -0.04
N LEU A 226 19.64 13.28 0.78
CA LEU A 226 20.52 13.31 1.95
C LEU A 226 22.00 13.51 1.56
N LYS A 227 22.48 12.83 0.50
CA LYS A 227 23.85 13.00 -0.01
C LYS A 227 24.11 14.43 -0.51
N VAL A 228 23.12 15.06 -1.16
CA VAL A 228 23.22 16.46 -1.59
C VAL A 228 23.37 17.39 -0.38
N LEU A 229 22.58 17.16 0.68
CA LEU A 229 22.67 17.93 1.92
C LEU A 229 24.02 17.78 2.61
N ASP A 230 24.54 16.55 2.73
CA ASP A 230 25.84 16.31 3.35
C ASP A 230 26.99 17.01 2.58
N LYS A 231 27.00 16.92 1.23
CA LYS A 231 28.00 17.59 0.39
C LYS A 231 27.97 19.12 0.52
N ALA A 232 26.78 19.69 0.60
CA ALA A 232 26.61 21.14 0.75
C ALA A 232 27.14 21.65 2.09
N GLU A 233 26.92 20.89 3.15
CA GLU A 233 27.41 21.24 4.49
C GLU A 233 28.93 21.10 4.62
N GLU A 234 29.54 20.11 3.98
CA GLU A 234 31.01 19.97 3.94
C GLU A 234 31.69 21.14 3.24
N LYS A 235 31.16 21.60 2.09
CA LYS A 235 31.66 22.80 1.40
C LYS A 235 31.59 24.05 2.29
N ARG A 236 30.54 24.18 3.12
CA ARG A 236 30.37 25.31 4.04
C ARG A 236 31.42 25.30 5.16
N LYS A 237 31.81 24.12 5.66
CA LYS A 237 32.90 23.96 6.65
C LYS A 237 34.29 24.19 6.06
N GLY A 238 34.50 23.87 4.78
CA GLY A 238 35.80 24.07 4.10
C GLY A 238 36.11 25.52 3.72
N GLY A 239 35.13 26.43 3.72
CA GLY A 239 35.28 27.79 3.18
C GLY A 239 35.55 28.92 4.18
N LYS A 240 35.49 28.69 5.50
CA LYS A 240 35.71 29.77 6.48
C LYS A 240 36.32 29.23 7.76
N GLY A 241 37.65 29.39 7.89
CA GLY A 241 38.37 29.23 9.14
C GLY A 241 38.06 30.37 10.13
N ASP A 242 36.80 30.52 10.54
CA ASP A 242 36.45 31.37 11.67
C ASP A 242 35.94 30.51 12.83
N LYS A 243 36.78 30.43 13.85
CA LYS A 243 36.68 29.56 15.02
C LYS A 243 35.76 30.23 16.03
N ARG A 244 34.46 30.38 15.73
CA ARG A 244 33.48 30.73 16.77
C ARG A 244 33.15 29.50 17.60
N ARG A 245 33.86 29.40 18.73
CA ARG A 245 33.49 28.58 19.89
C ARG A 245 32.06 28.92 20.31
N GLY A 246 31.14 27.99 20.05
CA GLY A 246 29.84 27.88 20.69
C GLY A 246 29.63 26.42 21.01
N GLY A 247 29.96 26.02 22.24
CA GLY A 247 29.65 24.70 22.76
C GLY A 247 28.17 24.58 23.12
N GLY A 248 27.66 23.36 23.08
CA GLY A 248 26.35 23.02 23.64
C GLY A 248 25.47 22.21 22.69
N GLY A 249 25.66 20.90 22.71
CA GLY A 249 24.63 19.88 22.43
C GLY A 249 24.03 19.86 21.02
N ASP A 250 24.51 18.97 20.16
CA ASP A 250 23.65 18.45 19.10
C ASP A 250 23.88 16.96 18.81
N GLU A 251 23.88 16.13 19.85
CA GLU A 251 23.55 14.70 19.71
C GLU A 251 22.11 14.48 19.20
N GLY A 252 21.31 15.56 19.08
CA GLY A 252 19.91 15.56 18.69
C GLY A 252 19.61 15.98 17.25
N SER A 253 20.62 16.40 16.47
CA SER A 253 20.40 17.02 15.17
C SER A 253 19.60 16.12 14.26
N LEU A 254 18.59 16.67 13.56
CA LEU A 254 17.88 15.98 12.47
C LEU A 254 18.86 15.28 11.50
N ARG A 255 20.07 15.85 11.34
CA ARG A 255 21.19 15.30 10.58
C ARG A 255 21.61 13.88 10.98
N HIS A 256 21.71 13.57 12.28
CA HIS A 256 22.09 12.23 12.75
C HIS A 256 20.90 11.27 12.79
N ARG A 257 19.67 11.80 12.72
CA ARG A 257 18.43 11.00 12.76
C ARG A 257 17.96 10.59 11.38
N LEU A 258 18.09 11.45 10.37
CA LEU A 258 17.68 11.17 8.99
C LEU A 258 18.29 9.88 8.42
N PRO A 259 19.62 9.63 8.51
CA PRO A 259 20.18 8.36 8.04
C PRO A 259 19.61 7.14 8.76
N LYS A 260 19.31 7.25 10.06
CA LYS A 260 18.71 6.16 10.85
C LYS A 260 17.28 5.87 10.37
N ILE A 261 16.48 6.92 10.15
CA ILE A 261 15.10 6.80 9.62
C ILE A 261 15.12 6.16 8.23
N LEU A 262 15.96 6.65 7.31
CA LEU A 262 16.04 6.11 5.96
C LEU A 262 16.47 4.64 5.95
N LYS A 263 17.42 4.27 6.82
CA LYS A 263 17.85 2.87 6.98
C LYS A 263 16.72 1.98 7.50
N GLU A 264 15.97 2.44 8.51
CA GLU A 264 14.80 1.73 9.04
C GLU A 264 13.73 1.52 7.95
N CYS A 265 13.41 2.57 7.17
CA CYS A 265 12.50 2.49 6.03
C CYS A 265 12.98 1.50 4.96
N GLU A 266 14.28 1.42 4.71
CA GLU A 266 14.85 0.46 3.75
C GLU A 266 14.70 -0.99 4.25
N GLU A 267 15.00 -1.24 5.53
CA GLU A 267 14.88 -2.55 6.16
C GLU A 267 13.41 -3.04 6.18
N ARG A 268 12.48 -2.16 6.57
CA ARG A 268 11.04 -2.44 6.54
C ARG A 268 10.53 -2.74 5.13
N LEU A 269 10.96 -1.96 4.14
CA LEU A 269 10.61 -2.21 2.74
C LEU A 269 11.13 -3.57 2.23
N LYS A 270 12.33 -3.99 2.65
CA LYS A 270 12.87 -5.33 2.32
C LYS A 270 11.98 -6.44 2.89
N VAL A 271 11.58 -6.31 4.15
CA VAL A 271 10.67 -7.26 4.80
C VAL A 271 9.32 -7.30 4.06
N LEU A 272 8.73 -6.14 3.78
CA LEU A 272 7.44 -6.05 3.09
C LEU A 272 7.48 -6.69 1.70
N ARG A 273 8.56 -6.49 0.93
CA ARG A 273 8.75 -7.16 -0.36
C ARG A 273 8.91 -8.67 -0.24
N ALA A 274 9.59 -9.15 0.80
CA ALA A 274 9.71 -10.57 1.07
C ALA A 274 8.33 -11.17 1.42
N VAL A 275 7.52 -10.47 2.23
CA VAL A 275 6.14 -10.86 2.54
C VAL A 275 5.30 -10.91 1.27
N HIS A 276 5.30 -9.85 0.45
CA HIS A 276 4.60 -9.81 -0.84
C HIS A 276 4.92 -11.05 -1.69
N ARG A 277 6.21 -11.31 -1.94
CA ARG A 277 6.64 -12.47 -2.73
C ARG A 277 6.17 -13.79 -2.14
N ARG A 278 6.27 -13.97 -0.81
CA ARG A 278 5.83 -15.21 -0.15
C ARG A 278 4.32 -15.40 -0.22
N VAL A 279 3.54 -14.36 0.02
CA VAL A 279 2.07 -14.41 -0.01
C VAL A 279 1.59 -14.70 -1.43
N ILE A 280 2.13 -14.02 -2.45
CA ILE A 280 1.78 -14.25 -3.85
C ILE A 280 2.18 -15.67 -4.28
N ASN A 281 3.39 -16.13 -3.97
CA ASN A 281 3.81 -17.49 -4.32
C ASN A 281 2.93 -18.57 -3.67
N ARG A 282 2.56 -18.37 -2.41
CA ARG A 282 1.59 -19.26 -1.75
C ARG A 282 0.26 -19.23 -2.48
N CYS A 283 -0.25 -18.03 -2.82
CA CYS A 283 -1.52 -17.87 -3.51
C CYS A 283 -1.52 -18.61 -4.85
N SER A 284 -0.48 -18.40 -5.66
CA SER A 284 -0.30 -19.13 -6.92
C SER A 284 -0.21 -20.64 -6.71
N SER A 285 0.53 -21.10 -5.69
CA SER A 285 0.60 -22.53 -5.36
C SER A 285 -0.71 -23.12 -4.84
N TYR A 286 -1.63 -22.31 -4.31
CA TYR A 286 -2.94 -22.76 -3.84
C TYR A 286 -3.96 -22.86 -4.99
N LEU A 287 -3.73 -22.14 -6.09
CA LEU A 287 -4.60 -22.11 -7.26
C LEU A 287 -4.21 -23.12 -8.37
N ILE A 288 -3.00 -23.68 -8.30
CA ILE A 288 -2.46 -24.72 -9.22
C ILE A 288 -2.68 -26.09 -8.58
#